data_AF-A0A7S1MML9-F1
#
_entry.id   AF-A0A7S1MML9-F1
#
_cell.length_a   1.000
_cell.length_b   1.000
_cell.length_c   1.000
_cell.angle_alpha   90.00
_cell.angle_beta   90.00
_cell.angle_gamma   90.00
#
_symmetry.space_group_name_H-M   'P 1'
#
loop_
_entity.id
_entity.type
_entity.pdbx_description
1 polymer ?
#
loop_
_entity_poly.entity_id
_entity_poly.type
_entity_poly.pdbx_seq_one_letter_code
_entity_poly.pdbx_strand_id
1 'polypeptide(L)'
;EEGFNAALHWKNTDIRRYVSVVPTSAKSGEGISDLLMLKIQLVQRFMEGKVQYKDELACTVLEVKPIQGFGTTIDVVLVNGVLHESDTIMVCGLSGPIVTQVRALLTPQPMKELRVKGEYVHHKKLRAAIGLKISAQDLEEAVPGTPMYVV
;
A
#
# COMPACT_ATOMS: atom_id res chain seq x y z
N GLU A 1 -20.50 -21.73 13.60
CA GLU A 1 -19.31 -21.93 14.46
C GLU A 1 -18.62 -20.62 14.81
N GLU A 2 -18.33 -19.72 13.86
CA GLU A 2 -17.59 -18.46 14.14
C GLU A 2 -18.46 -17.21 14.48
N GLY A 3 -19.78 -17.35 14.68
CA GLY A 3 -20.65 -16.22 15.06
C GLY A 3 -21.00 -15.21 13.95
N PHE A 4 -20.57 -15.43 12.71
CA PHE A 4 -20.93 -14.60 11.55
C PHE A 4 -22.07 -15.23 10.75
N ASN A 5 -23.06 -14.41 10.37
CA ASN A 5 -24.01 -14.79 9.33
C ASN A 5 -23.40 -14.53 7.96
N ALA A 6 -23.59 -15.44 7.02
CA ALA A 6 -23.07 -15.30 5.67
C ALA A 6 -24.16 -15.60 4.63
N ALA A 7 -24.11 -14.89 3.51
CA ALA A 7 -25.00 -15.11 2.38
C ALA A 7 -24.24 -14.88 1.07
N LEU A 8 -24.67 -15.53 -0.01
CA LEU A 8 -24.18 -15.19 -1.35
C LEU A 8 -24.44 -13.71 -1.62
N HIS A 9 -23.48 -13.00 -2.23
CA HIS A 9 -23.53 -11.54 -2.31
C HIS A 9 -24.80 -11.00 -2.99
N TRP A 10 -25.40 -11.74 -3.94
CA TRP A 10 -26.67 -11.39 -4.59
C TRP A 10 -27.92 -11.76 -3.78
N LYS A 11 -27.79 -12.58 -2.73
CA LYS A 11 -28.88 -12.93 -1.79
C LYS A 11 -28.79 -12.13 -0.48
N ASN A 12 -27.73 -11.37 -0.27
CA ASN A 12 -27.52 -10.60 0.95
C ASN A 12 -28.38 -9.33 0.96
N THR A 13 -29.43 -9.33 1.78
CA THR A 13 -30.34 -8.19 1.95
C THR A 13 -29.87 -7.18 2.99
N ASP A 14 -29.00 -7.57 3.92
CA ASP A 14 -28.44 -6.71 4.97
C ASP A 14 -26.92 -6.91 5.09
N ILE A 15 -26.20 -6.12 4.30
CA ILE A 15 -24.74 -6.23 4.18
C ILE A 15 -23.99 -5.78 5.43
N ARG A 16 -24.66 -5.14 6.40
CA ARG A 16 -24.03 -4.74 7.67
C ARG A 16 -24.03 -5.90 8.67
N ARG A 17 -24.96 -6.84 8.52
CA ARG A 17 -25.13 -7.98 9.43
C ARG A 17 -24.66 -9.30 8.85
N TYR A 18 -24.61 -9.41 7.52
CA TYR A 18 -24.21 -10.61 6.80
C TYR A 18 -22.93 -10.37 6.00
N VAL A 19 -22.00 -11.31 6.10
CA VAL A 19 -20.82 -11.39 5.24
C VAL A 19 -21.25 -11.84 3.84
N SER A 20 -20.95 -11.01 2.84
CA SER A 20 -21.20 -11.33 1.43
C SER A 20 -20.15 -12.29 0.89
N VAL A 21 -20.59 -13.47 0.46
CA VAL A 21 -19.75 -14.50 -0.17
C VAL A 21 -19.79 -14.36 -1.68
N VAL A 22 -18.62 -14.26 -2.31
CA VAL A 22 -18.45 -14.23 -3.76
C VAL A 22 -17.74 -15.51 -4.20
N PRO A 23 -18.41 -16.43 -4.91
CA PRO A 23 -17.75 -17.58 -5.51
C PRO A 23 -16.81 -17.11 -6.62
N THR A 24 -15.55 -17.54 -6.58
CA THR A 24 -14.54 -17.15 -7.58
C THR A 24 -13.66 -18.33 -7.97
N SER A 25 -13.16 -18.32 -9.21
CA SER A 25 -12.12 -19.23 -9.68
C SER A 25 -10.93 -18.42 -10.18
N ALA A 26 -9.79 -18.52 -9.50
CA ALA A 26 -8.56 -17.85 -9.94
C ALA A 26 -7.97 -18.44 -11.23
N LYS A 27 -8.35 -19.67 -11.59
CA LYS A 27 -7.86 -20.36 -12.80
C LYS A 27 -8.64 -19.96 -14.05
N SER A 28 -9.97 -19.94 -13.99
CA SER A 28 -10.83 -19.55 -15.10
C SER A 28 -11.13 -18.05 -15.13
N GLY A 29 -10.99 -17.36 -14.01
CA GLY A 29 -11.33 -15.94 -13.86
C GLY A 29 -12.81 -15.68 -13.51
N GLU A 30 -13.61 -16.73 -13.38
CA GLU A 30 -15.04 -16.61 -13.04
C GLU A 30 -15.21 -15.97 -11.66
N GLY A 31 -16.17 -15.04 -11.55
CA GLY A 31 -16.49 -14.33 -10.31
C GLY A 31 -15.52 -13.20 -9.92
N ILE A 32 -14.40 -13.01 -10.63
CA ILE A 32 -13.50 -11.87 -10.36
C ILE A 32 -14.22 -10.53 -10.58
N SER A 33 -15.04 -10.43 -11.63
CA SER A 33 -15.86 -9.24 -11.89
C SER A 33 -16.84 -8.96 -10.75
N ASP A 34 -17.47 -10.00 -10.21
CA ASP A 34 -18.42 -9.89 -9.10
C ASP A 34 -17.71 -9.44 -7.82
N LEU A 35 -16.50 -9.98 -7.56
CA LEU A 35 -15.68 -9.59 -6.42
C LEU A 35 -15.27 -8.13 -6.50
N LEU A 36 -14.81 -7.67 -7.68
CA LEU A 36 -14.44 -6.28 -7.90
C LEU A 36 -15.65 -5.35 -7.76
N MET A 37 -16.79 -5.73 -8.34
CA MET A 37 -18.04 -4.97 -8.23
C MET A 37 -18.47 -4.81 -6.78
N LEU A 38 -18.53 -5.90 -6.01
CA LEU A 38 -18.89 -5.86 -4.59
C LEU A 38 -17.94 -4.95 -3.80
N LYS A 39 -16.63 -5.06 -4.03
CA LYS A 39 -15.63 -4.22 -3.36
C LYS A 39 -15.84 -2.73 -3.64
N ILE A 40 -16.07 -2.36 -4.90
CA ILE A 40 -16.37 -0.98 -5.30
C ILE A 40 -17.66 -0.49 -4.61
N GLN A 41 -18.72 -1.28 -4.64
CA GLN A 41 -19.99 -0.93 -4.00
C GLN A 41 -19.85 -0.70 -2.49
N LEU A 42 -19.10 -1.56 -1.79
CA LEU A 42 -18.85 -1.43 -0.36
C LEU A 42 -18.05 -0.16 -0.03
N VAL A 43 -16.99 0.12 -0.79
CA VAL A 43 -16.18 1.32 -0.59
C VAL A 43 -17.02 2.57 -0.82
N GLN A 44 -17.76 2.65 -1.93
CA GLN A 44 -18.55 3.83 -2.26
C GLN A 44 -19.71 4.08 -1.30
N ARG A 45 -20.36 3.02 -0.79
CA ARG A 45 -21.51 3.19 0.11
C ARG A 45 -21.15 3.46 1.57
N PHE A 46 -20.01 2.95 2.05
CA PHE A 46 -19.70 2.99 3.50
C PHE A 46 -18.37 3.67 3.84
N MET A 47 -17.48 3.85 2.87
CA MET A 47 -16.13 4.34 3.12
C MET A 47 -15.81 5.66 2.43
N GLU A 48 -16.80 6.34 1.83
CA GLU A 48 -16.61 7.62 1.13
C GLU A 48 -15.81 8.63 1.97
N GLY A 49 -16.22 8.88 3.22
CA GLY A 49 -15.50 9.80 4.12
C GLY A 49 -14.10 9.32 4.57
N LYS A 50 -13.76 8.04 4.37
CA LYS A 50 -12.46 7.46 4.72
C LYS A 50 -11.48 7.40 3.55
N VAL A 51 -11.97 7.49 2.31
CA VAL A 51 -11.14 7.42 1.08
C VAL A 51 -10.92 8.79 0.42
N GLN A 52 -11.42 9.87 1.03
CA GLN A 52 -11.13 11.22 0.57
C GLN A 52 -9.64 11.54 0.68
N TYR A 53 -9.11 12.10 -0.41
CA TYR A 53 -7.72 12.52 -0.48
C TYR A 53 -7.44 13.67 0.50
N LYS A 54 -6.29 13.59 1.17
CA LYS A 54 -5.75 14.66 2.00
C LYS A 54 -4.37 15.04 1.51
N ASP A 55 -4.03 16.32 1.61
CA ASP A 55 -2.69 16.81 1.25
C ASP A 55 -1.63 16.41 2.29
N GLU A 56 -2.05 16.16 3.54
CA GLU A 56 -1.17 15.66 4.60
C GLU A 56 -0.57 14.31 4.22
N LEU A 57 0.75 14.21 4.35
CA LEU A 57 1.47 12.98 4.08
C LEU A 57 1.05 11.90 5.10
N ALA A 58 0.52 10.79 4.59
CA ALA A 58 0.29 9.59 5.37
C ALA A 58 1.00 8.43 4.68
N CYS A 59 2.10 7.98 5.27
CA CYS A 59 2.94 6.93 4.72
C CYS A 59 3.31 5.91 5.81
N THR A 60 3.32 4.63 5.46
CA THR A 60 3.63 3.54 6.40
C THR A 60 4.65 2.58 5.79
N VAL A 61 5.66 2.24 6.57
CA VAL A 61 6.68 1.26 6.18
C VAL A 61 6.08 -0.14 6.23
N LEU A 62 6.22 -0.92 5.14
CA LEU A 62 5.78 -2.30 5.06
C LEU A 62 6.93 -3.28 5.29
N GLU A 63 8.05 -3.08 4.63
CA GLU A 63 9.17 -4.02 4.66
C GLU A 63 10.50 -3.27 4.51
N VAL A 64 11.56 -3.83 5.08
CA VAL A 64 12.94 -3.39 4.88
C VAL A 64 13.68 -4.47 4.11
N LYS A 65 14.24 -4.13 2.94
CA LYS A 65 14.88 -5.10 2.04
C LYS A 65 16.13 -4.54 1.39
N PRO A 66 17.27 -5.28 1.42
CA PRO A 66 18.45 -4.92 0.65
C PRO A 66 18.24 -5.20 -0.83
N ILE A 67 18.62 -4.25 -1.69
CA ILE A 67 18.53 -4.36 -3.14
C ILE A 67 19.85 -3.96 -3.80
N GLN A 68 20.29 -4.77 -4.76
CA GLN A 68 21.48 -4.51 -5.55
C GLN A 68 21.36 -3.17 -6.31
N GLY A 69 22.36 -2.32 -6.16
CA GLY A 69 22.39 -0.98 -6.77
C GLY A 69 21.73 0.13 -5.93
N PHE A 70 20.88 -0.23 -4.95
CA PHE A 70 20.15 0.74 -4.12
C PHE A 70 20.46 0.66 -2.62
N GLY A 71 21.23 -0.35 -2.20
CA GLY A 71 21.50 -0.61 -0.78
C GLY A 71 20.24 -1.08 -0.05
N THR A 72 20.12 -0.76 1.23
CA THR A 72 18.89 -1.04 1.98
C THR A 72 17.77 -0.10 1.54
N THR A 73 16.63 -0.68 1.19
CA THR A 73 15.43 0.04 0.77
C THR A 73 14.28 -0.27 1.71
N ILE A 74 13.33 0.65 1.80
CA ILE A 74 12.05 0.41 2.46
C ILE A 74 10.93 0.35 1.43
N ASP A 75 10.06 -0.65 1.55
CA ASP A 75 8.78 -0.68 0.86
C ASP A 75 7.77 0.04 1.72
N VAL A 76 7.06 1.00 1.13
CA VAL A 76 6.11 1.84 1.85
C VAL A 76 4.78 1.92 1.11
N VAL A 77 3.70 2.15 1.85
CA VAL A 77 2.40 2.49 1.30
C VAL A 77 2.13 3.95 1.58
N LEU A 78 2.06 4.75 0.51
CA LEU A 78 1.65 6.13 0.56
C LEU A 78 0.12 6.19 0.42
N VAL A 79 -0.57 6.56 1.49
CA VAL A 79 -2.03 6.64 1.58
C VAL A 79 -2.54 8.04 1.21
N ASN A 80 -1.85 9.09 1.66
CA ASN A 80 -2.18 10.49 1.36
C ASN A 80 -0.93 11.35 1.18
N GLY A 81 -1.09 12.53 0.60
CA GLY A 81 -0.02 13.46 0.31
C GLY A 81 0.81 13.10 -0.92
N VAL A 82 2.03 13.63 -0.94
CA VAL A 82 2.95 13.60 -2.08
C VAL A 82 4.37 13.46 -1.55
N LEU A 83 5.16 12.61 -2.19
CA LEU A 83 6.60 12.46 -1.93
C LEU A 83 7.39 12.95 -3.14
N HIS A 84 8.51 13.61 -2.88
CA HIS A 84 9.48 14.02 -3.88
C HIS A 84 10.82 13.32 -3.63
N GLU A 85 11.56 13.12 -4.72
CA GLU A 85 12.98 12.81 -4.60
C GLU A 85 13.68 13.97 -3.88
N SER A 86 14.68 13.67 -3.04
CA SER A 86 15.39 14.64 -2.18
C SER A 86 14.61 15.17 -0.97
N ASP A 87 13.38 14.72 -0.72
CA ASP A 87 12.71 14.98 0.56
C ASP A 87 13.54 14.38 1.72
N THR A 88 13.64 15.13 2.82
CA THR A 88 14.16 14.58 4.09
C THR A 88 13.04 13.82 4.76
N ILE A 89 13.25 12.55 5.04
CA ILE A 89 12.28 11.69 5.72
C ILE A 89 12.77 11.31 7.12
N MET A 90 11.81 11.10 8.01
CA MET A 90 12.02 10.52 9.32
C MET A 90 11.27 9.21 9.43
N VAL A 91 11.97 8.15 9.81
CA VAL A 91 11.42 6.82 10.10
C VAL A 91 11.85 6.35 11.49
N CYS A 92 11.06 5.47 12.09
CA CYS A 92 11.43 4.85 13.35
C CYS A 92 12.48 3.75 13.10
N GLY A 93 13.67 3.90 13.69
CA GLY A 93 14.69 2.85 13.76
C GLY A 93 14.68 2.11 15.10
N LEU A 94 15.35 0.97 15.17
CA LEU A 94 15.53 0.20 16.41
C LEU A 94 16.30 0.98 17.48
N SER A 95 17.34 1.71 17.07
CA SER A 95 18.22 2.48 17.97
C SER A 95 17.77 3.94 18.18
N GLY A 96 16.67 4.37 17.55
CA GLY A 96 16.19 5.75 17.59
C GLY A 96 15.58 6.21 16.27
N PRO A 97 15.16 7.48 16.17
CA PRO A 97 14.66 8.03 14.91
C PRO A 97 15.79 8.12 13.87
N ILE A 98 15.52 7.66 12.66
CA ILE A 98 16.42 7.78 11.50
C ILE A 98 15.91 8.95 10.67
N VAL A 99 16.75 9.96 10.47
CA VAL A 99 16.47 11.12 9.61
C VAL A 99 17.43 11.07 8.43
N THR A 100 16.90 10.94 7.22
CA THR A 100 17.71 10.68 6.02
C THR A 100 17.06 11.28 4.79
N GLN A 101 17.86 11.57 3.76
CA GLN A 101 17.37 12.14 2.51
C GLN A 101 17.03 11.05 1.50
N VAL A 102 15.85 11.16 0.88
CA VAL A 102 15.41 10.27 -0.19
C VAL A 102 16.34 10.41 -1.40
N ARG A 103 17.02 9.32 -1.76
CA ARG A 103 17.89 9.24 -2.95
C ARG A 103 17.10 8.87 -4.21
N ALA A 104 16.13 7.97 -4.08
CA ALA A 104 15.30 7.54 -5.20
C ALA A 104 13.92 7.06 -4.73
N LEU A 105 12.90 7.42 -5.52
CA LEU A 105 11.56 6.86 -5.45
C LEU A 105 11.36 5.88 -6.59
N LEU A 106 10.97 4.65 -6.27
CA LEU A 106 10.94 3.52 -7.20
C LEU A 106 9.56 2.86 -7.21
N THR A 107 9.04 2.54 -8.39
CA THR A 107 7.88 1.65 -8.55
C THR A 107 8.25 0.45 -9.41
N PRO A 108 7.57 -0.70 -9.27
CA PRO A 108 7.71 -1.77 -10.25
C PRO A 108 7.20 -1.29 -11.61
N GLN A 109 7.62 -1.99 -12.66
CA GLN A 109 7.03 -1.80 -14.00
C GLN A 109 5.52 -2.09 -13.95
N PRO A 110 4.71 -1.40 -14.76
CA PRO A 110 3.28 -1.65 -14.83
C PRO A 110 2.98 -3.15 -15.04
N MET A 111 1.99 -3.66 -14.29
CA MET A 111 1.58 -5.07 -14.30
C MET A 111 2.66 -6.09 -13.88
N LYS A 112 3.80 -5.64 -13.33
CA LYS A 112 4.77 -6.52 -12.67
C LYS A 112 4.69 -6.35 -11.16
N GLU A 113 4.80 -7.46 -10.47
CA GLU A 113 4.85 -7.46 -9.02
C GLU A 113 6.25 -7.07 -8.54
N LEU A 114 6.35 -6.36 -7.41
CA LEU A 114 7.61 -6.00 -6.72
C LEU A 114 8.54 -7.20 -6.46
N ARG A 115 8.00 -8.43 -6.39
CA ARG A 115 8.79 -9.65 -6.16
C ARG A 115 9.49 -10.17 -7.42
N VAL A 116 9.07 -9.74 -8.60
CA VAL A 116 9.67 -10.16 -9.88
C VAL A 116 10.89 -9.28 -10.16
N LYS A 117 12.07 -9.90 -10.27
CA LYS A 117 13.30 -9.19 -10.67
C LYS A 117 13.06 -8.47 -12.00
N GLY A 118 13.10 -7.15 -11.96
CA GLY A 118 12.89 -6.29 -13.11
C GLY A 118 13.45 -4.90 -12.83
N GLU A 119 13.59 -4.12 -13.89
CA GLU A 119 14.01 -2.73 -13.77
C GLU A 119 12.95 -1.92 -13.03
N TYR A 120 13.39 -1.07 -12.10
CA TYR A 120 12.51 -0.14 -11.40
C TYR A 120 12.30 1.12 -12.24
N VAL A 121 11.10 1.69 -12.13
CA VAL A 121 10.81 3.01 -12.70
C VAL A 121 11.15 4.07 -11.65
N HIS A 122 12.01 5.02 -12.02
CA HIS A 122 12.39 6.14 -11.18
C HIS A 122 11.40 7.29 -11.30
N HIS A 123 11.06 7.90 -10.17
CA HIS A 123 10.13 9.02 -10.11
C HIS A 123 10.75 10.21 -9.39
N LYS A 124 10.56 11.41 -9.94
CA LYS A 124 10.87 12.68 -9.24
C LYS A 124 9.83 13.03 -8.18
N LYS A 125 8.59 12.59 -8.39
CA LYS A 125 7.43 12.91 -7.56
C LYS A 125 6.40 11.79 -7.67
N LEU A 126 5.82 11.39 -6.55
CA LEU A 126 4.71 10.44 -6.49
C LEU A 126 3.59 11.00 -5.61
N ARG A 127 2.35 10.89 -6.11
CA ARG A 127 1.13 11.26 -5.38
C ARG A 127 0.45 9.99 -4.89
N ALA A 128 -0.11 10.03 -3.69
CA ALA A 128 -0.93 8.94 -3.16
C ALA A 128 -2.17 8.65 -4.03
N ALA A 129 -2.78 7.46 -3.98
CA ALA A 129 -2.42 6.30 -3.16
C ALA A 129 -1.58 5.29 -3.96
N ILE A 130 -0.38 4.96 -3.50
CA ILE A 130 0.53 4.05 -4.20
C ILE A 130 1.48 3.33 -3.25
N GLY A 131 1.78 2.06 -3.55
CA GLY A 131 2.90 1.34 -2.95
C GLY A 131 4.17 1.63 -3.73
N LEU A 132 5.20 2.09 -3.05
CA LEU A 132 6.48 2.46 -3.66
C LEU A 132 7.64 1.95 -2.80
N LYS A 133 8.82 1.96 -3.40
CA LYS A 133 10.07 1.66 -2.73
C LYS A 133 10.91 2.93 -2.64
N ILE A 134 11.50 3.14 -1.46
CA ILE A 134 12.37 4.30 -1.19
C ILE A 134 13.77 3.79 -0.91
N SER A 135 14.75 4.41 -1.56
CA SER A 135 16.17 4.27 -1.23
C SER A 135 16.65 5.52 -0.52
N ALA A 136 17.27 5.34 0.65
CA ALA A 136 17.92 6.39 1.43
C ALA A 136 19.08 5.79 2.24
N GLN A 137 19.82 6.61 2.98
CA GLN A 137 20.90 6.14 3.87
C GLN A 137 20.35 5.59 5.18
N ASP A 138 21.05 4.62 5.77
CA ASP A 138 20.87 4.15 7.14
C ASP A 138 19.47 3.58 7.45
N LEU A 139 18.85 2.94 6.45
CA LEU A 139 17.52 2.33 6.57
C LEU A 139 17.54 0.88 7.10
N GLU A 140 18.71 0.32 7.40
CA GLU A 140 18.93 -1.05 7.89
C GLU A 140 18.12 -1.37 9.16
N GLU A 141 18.02 -0.39 10.06
CA GLU A 141 17.35 -0.55 11.35
C GLU A 141 15.90 -0.03 11.34
N ALA A 142 15.36 0.37 10.17
CA ALA A 142 13.98 0.86 10.08
C ALA A 142 12.98 -0.23 10.51
N VAL A 143 11.91 0.18 11.20
CA VAL A 143 10.93 -0.77 11.77
C VAL A 143 9.68 -0.85 10.89
N PRO A 144 9.35 -2.03 10.31
CA PRO A 144 8.10 -2.25 9.61
C PRO A 144 6.86 -1.94 10.45
N GLY A 145 5.81 -1.42 9.81
CA GLY A 145 4.55 -1.02 10.42
C GLY A 145 4.55 0.39 11.02
N THR A 146 5.71 1.05 11.08
CA THR A 146 5.81 2.41 11.63
C THR A 146 5.47 3.49 10.59
N PRO A 147 4.97 4.67 11.04
CA PRO A 147 4.73 5.79 10.14
C PRO A 147 6.05 6.41 9.66
N MET A 148 6.02 6.97 8.45
CA MET A 148 7.09 7.78 7.89
C MET A 148 6.60 9.22 7.72
N TYR A 149 7.45 10.17 8.09
CA TYR A 149 7.19 11.61 7.96
C TYR A 149 8.17 12.25 7.00
N VAL A 150 7.76 13.33 6.33
CA VAL A 150 8.66 14.26 5.64
C VAL A 150 8.93 15.44 6.59
N VAL A 151 10.19 15.85 6.68
CA VAL A 151 10.71 16.92 7.56
C VAL A 151 11.06 18.15 6.76
#